data_AF-A0A968WC30-F1
#
_entry.id   AF-A0A968WC30-F1
#
_cell.length_a   1.000
_cell.length_b   1.000
_cell.length_c   1.000
_cell.angle_alpha   90.00
_cell.angle_beta   90.00
_cell.angle_gamma   90.00
#
_symmetry.space_group_name_H-M   'P 1'
#
loop_
_entity.id
_entity.type
_entity.pdbx_description
1 polymer ?
#
loop_
_entity_poly.entity_id
_entity_poly.type
_entity_poly.pdbx_seq_one_letter_code
_entity_poly.pdbx_strand_id
1 'polypeptide(L)'
;MLSLHTQANYFIPKADNGFDAQGYKLRHQAALTDYAKDLKADGYTVHTEGSNSFWYETKAGAVISAQPDIVAVCGNEVIVPDIKTGKELRASDIAQVKLYMALIPAAGLHGIRKIPTGQLVHQGEVSEIPVTGITNEFKKQVAELVKNMTAKDAPTATPSVQECRWCPLSHLCPFKAEDLHKGTGGWL
;
A
#
# COMPACT_ATOMS: atom_id res chain seq x y z
N MET A 1 -2.91 10.02 12.10
CA MET A 1 -4.35 9.73 11.86
C MET A 1 -5.14 10.88 11.23
N LEU A 2 -5.09 12.11 11.76
CA LEU A 2 -5.84 13.25 11.20
C LEU A 2 -5.69 13.42 9.67
N SER A 3 -4.44 13.39 9.18
CA SER A 3 -4.17 13.54 7.74
C SER A 3 -4.82 12.45 6.88
N LEU A 4 -4.86 11.20 7.36
CA LEU A 4 -5.50 10.09 6.63
C LEU A 4 -7.03 10.22 6.62
N HIS A 5 -7.62 10.66 7.73
CA HIS A 5 -9.05 10.96 7.81
C HIS A 5 -9.44 12.07 6.83
N THR A 6 -8.69 13.18 6.80
CA THR A 6 -8.96 14.26 5.84
C THR A 6 -8.80 13.79 4.39
N GLN A 7 -7.76 13.02 4.07
CA GLN A 7 -7.57 12.45 2.72
C GLN A 7 -8.67 11.48 2.30
N ALA A 8 -9.31 10.78 3.24
CA ALA A 8 -10.42 9.89 2.96
C ALA A 8 -11.73 10.63 2.66
N ASN A 9 -11.91 11.82 3.24
CA ASN A 9 -13.18 12.55 3.23
C ASN A 9 -13.18 13.80 2.33
N TYR A 10 -12.02 14.25 1.86
CA TYR A 10 -11.87 15.46 1.06
C TYR A 10 -10.88 15.27 -0.09
N PHE A 11 -11.11 15.99 -1.18
CA PHE A 11 -10.15 16.09 -2.28
C PHE A 11 -9.01 17.03 -1.89
N ILE A 12 -7.78 16.51 -1.89
CA ILE A 12 -6.57 17.29 -1.64
C ILE A 12 -5.76 17.34 -2.93
N PRO A 13 -5.57 18.53 -3.54
CA PRO A 13 -4.74 18.68 -4.72
C PRO A 13 -3.32 18.16 -4.44
N LYS A 14 -2.75 17.43 -5.41
CA LYS A 14 -1.35 17.02 -5.33
C LYS A 14 -0.46 18.24 -5.51
N ALA A 15 0.51 18.42 -4.62
CA ALA A 15 1.54 19.43 -4.80
C ALA A 15 2.42 19.06 -5.99
N ASP A 16 2.75 20.03 -6.84
CA ASP A 16 3.79 19.87 -7.85
C ASP A 16 5.14 19.82 -7.14
N ASN A 17 5.79 18.66 -7.22
CA ASN A 17 7.05 18.38 -6.55
C ASN A 17 8.19 18.04 -7.54
N GLY A 18 8.00 18.35 -8.83
CA GLY A 18 9.00 18.07 -9.88
C GLY A 18 9.28 16.58 -10.10
N PHE A 19 8.38 15.70 -9.64
CA PHE A 19 8.53 14.26 -9.81
C PHE A 19 8.38 13.85 -11.28
N ASP A 20 9.41 13.18 -11.82
CA ASP A 20 9.39 12.58 -13.17
C ASP A 20 8.43 11.38 -13.22
N ALA A 21 7.14 11.69 -13.29
CA ALA A 21 6.08 10.69 -13.34
C ALA A 21 6.15 9.82 -14.60
N GLN A 22 6.61 10.39 -15.71
CA GLN A 22 6.69 9.66 -16.98
C GLN A 22 7.82 8.63 -16.95
N GLY A 23 9.03 9.03 -16.57
CA GLY A 23 10.15 8.10 -16.44
C GLY A 23 9.92 7.06 -15.34
N TYR A 24 9.23 7.43 -14.25
CA TYR A 24 8.82 6.47 -13.23
C TYR A 24 7.88 5.39 -13.79
N LYS A 25 6.84 5.78 -14.53
CA LYS A 25 5.91 4.84 -15.18
C LYS A 25 6.60 3.94 -16.20
N LEU A 26 7.49 4.49 -17.02
CA LEU A 26 8.24 3.69 -18.00
C LEU A 26 9.11 2.63 -17.34
N ARG A 27 9.84 2.99 -16.26
CA ARG A 27 10.66 2.03 -15.50
C ARG A 27 9.80 0.95 -14.82
N HIS A 28 8.66 1.34 -14.25
CA HIS A 28 7.73 0.40 -13.63
C HIS A 28 7.12 -0.58 -14.65
N GLN A 29 6.64 -0.08 -15.79
CA GLN A 29 6.09 -0.92 -16.85
C GLN A 29 7.12 -1.91 -17.40
N ALA A 30 8.37 -1.48 -17.60
CA ALA A 30 9.44 -2.36 -18.06
C ALA A 30 9.68 -3.50 -17.06
N ALA A 31 9.88 -3.17 -15.77
CA ALA A 31 10.09 -4.16 -14.72
C ALA A 31 8.89 -5.12 -14.54
N LEU A 32 7.67 -4.60 -14.64
CA LEU A 32 6.45 -5.41 -14.60
C LEU A 32 6.38 -6.38 -15.77
N THR A 33 6.71 -5.91 -16.98
CA THR A 33 6.66 -6.73 -18.19
C THR A 33 7.70 -7.85 -18.15
N ASP A 34 8.91 -7.54 -17.70
CA ASP A 34 9.99 -8.51 -17.54
C ASP A 34 9.61 -9.58 -16.51
N TYR A 35 9.17 -9.18 -15.32
CA TYR A 35 8.79 -10.13 -14.28
C TYR A 35 7.56 -10.97 -14.66
N ALA A 36 6.57 -10.38 -15.33
CA ALA A 36 5.42 -11.11 -15.85
C ALA A 36 5.80 -12.13 -16.93
N LYS A 37 6.85 -11.85 -17.72
CA LYS A 37 7.38 -12.80 -18.71
C LYS A 37 8.05 -13.99 -18.01
N ASP A 38 8.84 -13.74 -16.97
CA ASP A 38 9.50 -14.79 -16.20
C ASP A 38 8.47 -15.72 -15.55
N LEU A 39 7.45 -15.16 -14.89
CA LEU A 39 6.36 -15.96 -14.31
C LEU A 39 5.61 -16.81 -15.35
N LYS A 40 5.37 -16.27 -16.55
CA LYS A 40 4.75 -17.04 -17.64
C LYS A 40 5.65 -18.18 -18.10
N ALA A 41 6.96 -17.96 -18.18
CA ALA A 41 7.93 -19.01 -18.50
C ALA A 41 7.95 -20.11 -17.43
N ASP A 42 7.72 -19.76 -16.17
CA ASP A 42 7.58 -20.67 -15.05
C ASP A 42 6.20 -21.38 -14.98
N GLY A 43 5.33 -21.14 -15.97
CA GLY A 43 4.05 -21.83 -16.13
C GLY A 43 2.86 -21.17 -15.41
N TYR A 44 3.03 -19.95 -14.89
CA TYR A 44 1.92 -19.22 -14.29
C TYR A 44 0.99 -18.63 -15.36
N THR A 45 -0.31 -18.68 -15.08
CA THR A 45 -1.29 -17.76 -15.68
C THR A 45 -1.17 -16.41 -14.98
N VAL A 46 -0.82 -15.36 -15.72
CA VAL A 46 -0.48 -14.04 -15.17
C VAL A 46 -1.51 -13.00 -15.59
N HIS A 47 -2.10 -12.32 -14.61
CA HIS A 47 -2.99 -11.18 -14.77
C HIS A 47 -2.28 -9.90 -14.30
N THR A 48 -2.36 -8.82 -15.07
CA THR A 48 -1.64 -7.56 -14.81
C THR A 48 -2.56 -6.36 -14.70
N GLU A 49 -2.17 -5.40 -13.87
CA GLU A 49 -2.68 -4.03 -13.77
C GLU A 49 -4.20 -3.91 -13.90
N GLY A 50 -4.71 -3.33 -15.00
CA GLY A 50 -6.12 -2.98 -15.17
C GLY A 50 -7.08 -4.16 -15.00
N SER A 51 -6.62 -5.38 -15.33
CA SER A 51 -7.40 -6.61 -15.13
C SER A 51 -7.51 -7.04 -13.66
N ASN A 52 -6.65 -6.50 -12.79
CA ASN A 52 -6.61 -6.77 -11.36
C ASN A 52 -7.40 -5.74 -10.55
N SER A 53 -8.07 -4.79 -11.19
CA SER A 53 -8.84 -3.76 -10.48
C SER A 53 -10.06 -4.37 -9.80
N PHE A 54 -10.27 -4.06 -8.52
CA PHE A 54 -11.48 -4.44 -7.81
C PHE A 54 -11.84 -3.44 -6.71
N TRP A 55 -13.10 -3.48 -6.31
CA TRP A 55 -13.64 -2.75 -5.17
C TRP A 55 -14.01 -3.72 -4.06
N TYR A 56 -13.75 -3.30 -2.84
CA TYR A 56 -14.16 -4.03 -1.64
C TYR A 56 -14.92 -3.11 -0.71
N GLU A 57 -16.23 -3.38 -0.55
CA GLU A 57 -17.07 -2.67 0.38
C GLU A 57 -16.84 -3.17 1.81
N THR A 58 -16.47 -2.26 2.69
CA THR A 58 -16.19 -2.56 4.10
C THR A 58 -17.46 -2.44 4.92
N LYS A 59 -17.50 -3.15 6.07
CA LYS A 59 -18.62 -3.04 7.03
C LYS A 59 -18.79 -1.63 7.61
N ALA A 60 -17.75 -0.79 7.53
CA ALA A 60 -17.79 0.59 7.98
C ALA A 60 -18.35 1.56 6.91
N GLY A 61 -18.80 1.05 5.75
CA GLY A 61 -19.36 1.87 4.67
C GLY A 61 -18.33 2.54 3.77
N ALA A 62 -17.03 2.29 3.95
CA ALA A 62 -16.00 2.69 3.00
C ALA A 62 -15.85 1.67 1.88
N VAL A 63 -15.50 2.16 0.69
CA VAL A 63 -15.07 1.35 -0.45
C VAL A 63 -13.54 1.43 -0.54
N ILE A 64 -12.87 0.28 -0.49
CA ILE A 64 -11.45 0.17 -0.80
C ILE A 64 -11.32 -0.17 -2.29
N SER A 65 -10.70 0.72 -3.06
CA SER A 65 -10.30 0.45 -4.45
C SER A 65 -8.87 -0.07 -4.47
N ALA A 66 -8.64 -1.19 -5.13
CA ALA A 66 -7.34 -1.85 -5.22
C ALA A 66 -7.03 -2.26 -6.66
N GLN A 67 -5.74 -2.22 -7.01
CA GLN A 67 -5.23 -2.68 -8.28
C GLN A 67 -3.83 -3.26 -8.05
N PRO A 68 -3.71 -4.55 -7.70
CA PRO A 68 -2.42 -5.24 -7.65
C PRO A 68 -1.71 -5.20 -9.01
N ASP A 69 -0.40 -5.00 -9.01
CA ASP A 69 0.40 -4.98 -10.24
C ASP A 69 0.30 -6.30 -10.99
N ILE A 70 0.51 -7.41 -10.29
CA ILE A 70 0.44 -8.77 -10.82
C ILE A 70 -0.37 -9.67 -9.89
N VAL A 71 -1.19 -10.53 -10.47
CA VAL A 71 -1.78 -11.70 -9.82
C VAL A 71 -1.47 -12.91 -10.69
N ALA A 72 -0.71 -13.86 -10.15
CA ALA A 72 -0.26 -15.02 -10.90
C ALA A 72 -0.72 -16.32 -10.24
N VAL A 73 -1.19 -17.27 -11.06
CA VAL A 73 -1.77 -18.54 -10.62
C VAL A 73 -1.09 -19.71 -11.34
N CYS A 74 -0.60 -20.69 -10.59
CA CYS A 74 -0.06 -21.94 -11.13
C CYS A 74 -0.64 -23.12 -10.33
N GLY A 75 -1.60 -23.84 -10.90
CA GLY A 75 -2.31 -24.91 -10.20
C GLY A 75 -2.94 -24.43 -8.89
N ASN A 76 -2.41 -24.91 -7.75
CA ASN A 76 -2.87 -24.50 -6.43
C ASN A 76 -1.97 -23.46 -5.75
N GLU A 77 -1.05 -22.85 -6.47
CA GLU A 77 -0.23 -21.74 -6.02
C GLU A 77 -0.78 -20.42 -6.56
N VAL A 78 -0.81 -19.39 -5.72
CA VAL A 78 -1.21 -18.04 -6.12
C VAL A 78 -0.25 -17.05 -5.45
N ILE A 79 0.33 -16.18 -6.26
CA ILE A 79 1.24 -15.13 -5.80
C ILE A 79 0.72 -13.76 -6.24
N VAL A 80 0.99 -12.74 -5.42
CA VAL A 80 0.66 -11.33 -5.70
C VAL A 80 1.93 -10.46 -5.60
N PRO A 81 2.68 -10.35 -6.69
CA PRO A 81 3.83 -9.45 -6.79
C PRO A 81 3.40 -7.99 -6.93
N ASP A 82 4.13 -7.11 -6.25
CA ASP A 82 4.03 -5.67 -6.36
C ASP A 82 5.41 -5.09 -6.74
N ILE A 83 5.46 -4.38 -7.86
CA ILE A 83 6.70 -3.94 -8.50
C ILE A 83 7.09 -2.58 -7.95
N LYS A 84 8.26 -2.50 -7.34
CA LYS A 84 8.83 -1.24 -6.82
C LYS A 84 10.03 -0.81 -7.66
N THR A 85 10.02 0.45 -8.08
CA THR A 85 11.13 1.10 -8.81
C THR A 85 11.69 2.30 -8.07
N GLY A 86 11.27 2.49 -6.80
CA GLY A 86 11.82 3.50 -5.91
C GLY A 86 13.27 3.17 -5.51
N LYS A 87 13.89 4.07 -4.75
CA LYS A 87 15.26 3.84 -4.23
C LYS A 87 15.30 2.76 -3.15
N GLU A 88 14.31 2.75 -2.27
CA GLU A 88 14.25 1.90 -1.07
C GLU A 88 12.84 1.34 -0.90
N LEU A 89 12.74 0.14 -0.31
CA LEU A 89 11.49 -0.44 0.13
C LEU A 89 11.08 0.15 1.49
N ARG A 90 9.79 0.42 1.64
CA ARG A 90 9.21 1.03 2.85
C ARG A 90 8.25 0.05 3.53
N ALA A 91 8.02 0.26 4.82
CA ALA A 91 7.00 -0.49 5.56
C ALA A 91 5.61 -0.38 4.91
N SER A 92 5.29 0.75 4.27
CA SER A 92 4.04 0.94 3.51
C SER A 92 3.93 0.01 2.31
N ASP A 93 5.04 -0.35 1.68
CA ASP A 93 5.04 -1.24 0.51
C ASP A 93 4.68 -2.67 0.95
N ILE A 94 5.22 -3.13 2.08
CA ILE A 94 4.83 -4.41 2.71
C ILE A 94 3.35 -4.37 3.12
N ALA A 95 2.90 -3.28 3.74
CA ALA A 95 1.51 -3.13 4.17
C ALA A 95 0.53 -3.16 2.97
N GLN A 96 0.91 -2.57 1.84
CA GLN A 96 0.14 -2.60 0.60
C GLN A 96 -0.04 -4.03 0.08
N VAL A 97 1.04 -4.80 -0.02
CA VAL A 97 0.95 -6.20 -0.47
C VAL A 97 0.12 -7.04 0.50
N LYS A 98 0.31 -6.88 1.81
CA LYS A 98 -0.53 -7.56 2.81
C LYS A 98 -2.01 -7.23 2.67
N LEU A 99 -2.34 -5.98 2.31
CA LEU A 99 -3.71 -5.58 2.05
C LEU A 99 -4.27 -6.31 0.81
N TYR A 100 -3.50 -6.43 -0.27
CA TYR A 100 -3.90 -7.23 -1.43
C TYR A 100 -4.09 -8.70 -1.07
N MET A 101 -3.15 -9.32 -0.34
CA MET A 101 -3.25 -10.71 0.11
C MET A 101 -4.53 -10.97 0.92
N ALA A 102 -4.94 -10.02 1.76
CA ALA A 102 -6.17 -10.14 2.55
C ALA A 102 -7.44 -9.91 1.73
N LEU A 103 -7.43 -8.97 0.79
CA LEU A 103 -8.62 -8.53 0.07
C LEU A 103 -8.93 -9.36 -1.18
N ILE A 104 -7.92 -9.87 -1.90
CA ILE A 104 -8.10 -10.72 -3.10
C ILE A 104 -9.09 -11.88 -2.84
N PRO A 105 -8.91 -12.73 -1.81
CA PRO A 105 -9.85 -13.82 -1.55
C PRO A 105 -11.25 -13.34 -1.13
N ALA A 106 -11.32 -12.21 -0.41
CA ALA A 106 -12.57 -11.64 0.05
C ALA A 106 -13.39 -11.06 -1.12
N ALA A 107 -12.73 -10.41 -2.07
CA ALA A 107 -13.32 -9.93 -3.32
C ALA A 107 -13.60 -11.07 -4.33
N GLY A 108 -12.88 -12.19 -4.22
CA GLY A 108 -12.95 -13.27 -5.22
C GLY A 108 -12.31 -12.91 -6.55
N LEU A 109 -11.31 -12.03 -6.53
CA LEU A 109 -10.60 -11.59 -7.74
C LEU A 109 -10.04 -12.81 -8.47
N HIS A 110 -10.30 -12.92 -9.78
CA HIS A 110 -9.93 -14.06 -10.63
C HIS A 110 -10.36 -15.44 -10.09
N GLY A 111 -11.42 -15.49 -9.28
CA GLY A 111 -11.90 -16.73 -8.65
C GLY A 111 -11.04 -17.21 -7.47
N ILE A 112 -10.05 -16.42 -7.03
CA ILE A 112 -9.15 -16.76 -5.94
C ILE A 112 -9.92 -16.68 -4.61
N ARG A 113 -9.84 -17.74 -3.79
CA ARG A 113 -10.48 -17.81 -2.45
C ARG A 113 -9.50 -18.07 -1.31
N LYS A 114 -8.28 -18.50 -1.62
CA LYS A 114 -7.19 -18.65 -0.65
C LYS A 114 -6.34 -17.37 -0.58
N ILE A 115 -5.67 -17.18 0.55
CA ILE A 115 -4.71 -16.09 0.71
C ILE A 115 -3.50 -16.37 -0.20
N PRO A 116 -3.16 -15.48 -1.14
CA PRO A 116 -1.98 -15.64 -1.98
C PRO A 116 -0.71 -15.30 -1.19
N THR A 117 0.43 -15.84 -1.63
CA THR A 117 1.76 -15.41 -1.15
C THR A 117 2.05 -14.02 -1.71
N GLY A 118 2.48 -13.09 -0.87
CA GLY A 118 2.83 -11.74 -1.31
C GLY A 118 4.27 -11.67 -1.76
N GLN A 119 4.57 -10.80 -2.72
CA GLN A 119 5.95 -10.53 -3.13
C GLN A 119 6.17 -9.04 -3.35
N LEU A 120 7.32 -8.55 -2.93
CA LEU A 120 7.86 -7.26 -3.35
C LEU A 120 8.99 -7.53 -4.34
N VAL A 121 8.88 -6.96 -5.53
CA VAL A 121 9.92 -7.07 -6.56
C VAL A 121 10.59 -5.71 -6.70
N HIS A 122 11.87 -5.62 -6.36
CA HIS A 122 12.61 -4.36 -6.34
C HIS A 122 13.99 -4.58 -6.93
N GLN A 123 14.30 -3.87 -8.02
CA GLN A 123 15.60 -3.97 -8.70
C GLN A 123 16.00 -5.41 -9.08
N GLY A 124 15.01 -6.25 -9.41
CA GLY A 124 15.21 -7.66 -9.76
C GLY A 124 15.27 -8.62 -8.56
N GLU A 125 15.33 -8.10 -7.34
CA GLU A 125 15.26 -8.90 -6.12
C GLU A 125 13.79 -9.14 -5.72
N VAL A 126 13.51 -10.36 -5.26
CA VAL A 126 12.19 -10.76 -4.79
C VAL A 126 12.23 -10.97 -3.28
N SER A 127 11.43 -10.18 -2.56
CA SER A 127 11.18 -10.36 -1.13
C SER A 127 9.80 -10.96 -0.90
N GLU A 128 9.76 -12.20 -0.42
CA GLU A 128 8.52 -12.90 -0.13
C GLU A 128 7.86 -12.41 1.18
N ILE A 129 6.55 -12.26 1.16
CA ILE A 129 5.70 -12.01 2.32
C ILE A 129 4.85 -13.26 2.55
N PRO A 130 5.13 -14.05 3.61
CA PRO A 130 4.47 -15.31 3.82
C PRO A 130 3.00 -15.12 4.21
N VAL A 131 2.16 -16.07 3.81
CA VAL A 131 0.71 -16.07 4.11
C VAL A 131 0.41 -16.03 5.62
N THR A 132 1.34 -16.54 6.44
CA THR A 132 1.27 -16.49 7.91
C THR A 132 1.27 -15.07 8.46
N GLY A 133 1.71 -14.08 7.68
CA GLY A 133 1.64 -12.67 8.00
C GLY A 133 0.24 -12.07 7.94
N ILE A 134 -0.75 -12.78 7.36
CA ILE A 134 -2.15 -12.32 7.24
C ILE A 134 -2.97 -12.89 8.39
N THR A 135 -2.67 -12.39 9.59
CA THR A 135 -3.30 -12.83 10.85
C THR A 135 -4.66 -12.16 11.06
N ASN A 136 -5.44 -12.67 12.01
CA ASN A 136 -6.67 -12.00 12.46
C ASN A 136 -6.37 -10.62 13.07
N GLU A 137 -5.21 -10.46 13.71
CA GLU A 137 -4.77 -9.18 14.26
C GLU A 137 -4.51 -8.16 13.15
N PHE A 138 -3.82 -8.55 12.06
CA PHE A 138 -3.65 -7.68 10.89
C PHE A 138 -5.01 -7.25 10.31
N LYS A 139 -5.94 -8.19 10.13
CA LYS A 139 -7.29 -7.89 9.63
C LYS A 139 -8.05 -6.93 10.56
N LYS A 140 -7.90 -7.09 11.88
CA LYS A 140 -8.49 -6.20 12.89
C LYS A 140 -7.90 -4.80 12.80
N GLN A 141 -6.58 -4.67 12.69
CA GLN A 141 -5.90 -3.37 12.53
C GLN A 141 -6.36 -2.63 11.25
N VAL A 142 -6.52 -3.35 10.13
CA VAL A 142 -7.08 -2.77 8.90
C VAL A 142 -8.52 -2.31 9.13
N ALA A 143 -9.36 -3.12 9.76
CA ALA A 143 -10.74 -2.76 10.05
C ALA A 143 -10.85 -1.53 10.99
N GLU A 144 -9.99 -1.43 11.99
CA GLU A 144 -9.90 -0.28 12.90
C GLU A 144 -9.44 0.98 12.17
N LEU A 145 -8.44 0.87 11.29
CA LEU A 145 -8.00 1.98 10.45
C LEU A 145 -9.13 2.53 9.59
N VAL A 146 -9.85 1.65 8.88
CA VAL A 146 -10.99 2.04 8.03
C VAL A 146 -12.10 2.67 8.87
N LYS A 147 -12.41 2.11 10.04
CA LYS A 147 -13.40 2.67 10.97
C LYS A 147 -13.01 4.10 11.40
N ASN A 148 -11.73 4.33 11.69
CA ASN A 148 -11.26 5.65 12.08
C ASN A 148 -11.29 6.64 10.90
N MET A 149 -11.06 6.19 9.66
CA MET A 149 -11.14 7.05 8.46
C MET A 149 -12.58 7.42 8.09
N THR A 150 -13.54 6.55 8.42
CA THR A 150 -14.98 6.75 8.17
C THR A 150 -15.73 7.40 9.33
N ALA A 151 -15.04 7.67 10.44
CA ALA A 151 -15.64 8.33 11.59
C ALA A 151 -16.13 9.74 11.21
N LYS A 152 -17.29 10.13 11.73
CA LYS A 152 -17.86 11.47 11.49
C LYS A 152 -16.95 12.57 12.01
N ASP A 153 -16.42 12.38 13.20
CA ASP A 153 -15.54 13.34 13.86
C ASP A 153 -14.08 13.01 13.54
N ALA A 154 -13.30 14.05 13.25
CA ALA A 154 -11.88 13.89 12.99
C ALA A 154 -11.14 13.43 14.27
N PRO A 155 -10.17 12.51 14.16
CA PRO A 155 -9.41 12.04 15.31
C PRO A 155 -8.51 13.15 15.87
N THR A 156 -8.19 13.08 17.16
CA THR A 156 -7.24 13.98 17.82
C THR A 156 -5.90 14.01 17.07
N ALA A 157 -5.36 15.21 16.86
CA ALA A 157 -4.08 15.39 16.20
C ALA A 157 -2.93 14.88 17.08
N THR A 158 -2.08 14.04 16.50
CA THR A 158 -0.86 13.50 17.14
C THR A 158 0.32 13.79 16.22
N PRO A 159 0.81 15.05 16.18
CA PRO A 159 1.80 15.44 15.19
C PRO A 159 3.16 14.82 15.48
N SER A 160 3.86 14.44 14.40
CA SER A 160 5.23 13.95 14.41
C SER A 160 6.01 14.76 13.39
N VAL A 161 7.18 15.27 13.75
CA VAL A 161 8.04 16.02 12.82
C VAL A 161 8.32 15.20 11.54
N GLN A 162 8.53 13.89 11.69
CA GLN A 162 8.79 12.99 10.56
C GLN A 162 7.57 12.87 9.64
N GLU A 163 6.36 12.69 10.18
CA GLU A 163 5.15 12.57 9.38
C GLU A 163 4.70 13.93 8.81
N CYS A 164 4.78 14.99 9.61
CA CYS A 164 4.40 16.34 9.23
C CYS A 164 5.21 16.87 8.05
N ARG A 165 6.49 16.48 7.92
CA ARG A 165 7.34 16.85 6.77
C ARG A 165 6.80 16.35 5.44
N TRP A 166 6.19 15.17 5.43
CA TRP A 166 5.68 14.52 4.20
C TRP A 166 4.15 14.63 4.06
N CYS A 167 3.50 15.25 5.04
CA CYS A 167 2.05 15.39 5.04
C CYS A 167 1.61 16.39 3.95
N PRO A 168 0.68 16.00 3.04
CA PRO A 168 0.19 16.91 2.00
C PRO A 168 -0.56 18.13 2.58
N LEU A 169 -1.08 17.99 3.80
CA LEU A 169 -1.79 19.05 4.53
C LEU A 169 -0.88 19.91 5.39
N SER A 170 0.44 19.69 5.36
CA SER A 170 1.39 20.41 6.23
C SER A 170 1.26 21.93 6.13
N HIS A 171 1.01 22.47 4.94
CA HIS A 171 0.86 23.90 4.68
C HIS A 171 -0.41 24.53 5.27
N LEU A 172 -1.40 23.73 5.68
CA LEU A 172 -2.68 24.20 6.24
C LEU A 172 -2.98 23.62 7.64
N CYS A 173 -2.15 22.68 8.13
CA CYS A 173 -2.42 21.98 9.37
C CYS A 173 -2.01 22.83 10.58
N PRO A 174 -2.94 23.27 11.45
CA PRO A 174 -2.61 24.07 12.63
C PRO A 174 -1.83 23.28 13.69
N PHE A 175 -1.78 21.94 13.57
CA PHE A 175 -1.07 21.05 14.48
C PHE A 175 0.30 20.62 13.96
N LYS A 176 0.81 21.19 12.86
CA LYS A 176 2.09 20.78 12.27
C LYS A 176 3.23 20.90 13.31
N ALA A 177 4.00 19.84 13.47
CA ALA A 177 5.25 19.88 14.22
C ALA A 177 6.42 20.23 13.30
N GLU A 178 7.24 21.21 13.67
CA GLU A 178 8.39 21.69 12.87
C GLU A 178 9.74 21.43 13.56
N ASP A 179 9.79 21.48 14.90
CA ASP A 179 11.03 21.38 15.65
C ASP A 179 11.19 20.07 16.40
N LEU A 180 12.40 19.51 16.35
CA LEU A 180 12.83 18.48 17.30
C LEU A 180 13.29 19.18 18.58
N HIS A 181 12.78 18.75 19.73
CA HIS A 181 13.26 19.22 21.02
C HIS A 181 14.74 18.81 21.19
N LYS A 182 15.63 19.80 21.31
CA LYS A 182 17.04 19.57 21.62
C LYS A 182 17.17 19.42 23.14
N GLY A 183 17.40 18.19 23.59
CA GLY A 183 17.81 17.93 24.98
C GLY A 183 19.32 18.15 25.15
N THR A 184 19.73 18.64 26.31
CA THR A 184 21.10 18.54 26.79
C THR A 184 21.14 17.53 27.93
N GLY A 185 22.07 16.58 27.87
CA GLY A 185 22.32 15.65 28.96
C GLY A 185 23.70 15.93 29.50
N GLY A 186 23.81 16.43 30.74
CA GLY A 186 25.13 16.60 31.39
C GLY A 186 25.79 15.28 31.82
N TRP A 187 25.15 14.15 31.51
CA TRP A 187 25.52 12.79 31.90
C TRP A 187 25.66 11.85 30.67
N LEU A 188 25.61 12.42 29.47
CA LEU A 188 25.97 11.84 28.18
C LEU A 188 26.96 12.79 27.49
#